data_AF-A0A1I6Z998-F1
#
_entry.id   AF-A0A1I6Z998-F1
#
_cell.length_a   1.000
_cell.length_b   1.000
_cell.length_c   1.000
_cell.angle_alpha   90.00
_cell.angle_beta   90.00
_cell.angle_gamma   90.00
#
_symmetry.space_group_name_H-M   'P 1'
#
loop_
_entity.id
_entity.type
_entity.pdbx_description
1 polymer ?
#
loop_
_entity_poly.entity_id
_entity_poly.type
_entity_poly.pdbx_seq_one_letter_code
_entity_poly.pdbx_strand_id
1 'polypeptide(L)'
;MNRKNEFEERFQEALTEQGYIRTRTTEEHLERWNYFISECEEGYDDNVDEYDFDLQPRKALEIALQDPVLNTKEEIKSLREQVFEADKRLRDILCDKPIRDPDINPWWMCYVPRFGCREFVEDVYDVYGLSIQTVD
;
A
#
# COMPACT_ATOMS: atom_id res chain seq x y z
N MET A 1 -19.51 -6.89 24.37
CA MET A 1 -18.34 -6.85 23.47
C MET A 1 -18.16 -5.43 22.97
N ASN A 2 -16.94 -4.92 22.85
CA ASN A 2 -16.66 -3.56 22.35
C ASN A 2 -16.71 -3.58 20.81
N ARG A 3 -17.39 -2.63 20.16
CA ARG A 3 -17.55 -2.57 18.69
C ARG A 3 -16.22 -2.52 17.93
N LYS A 4 -15.22 -1.80 18.48
CA LYS A 4 -13.85 -1.77 17.94
C LYS A 4 -13.23 -3.17 17.88
N ASN A 5 -13.56 -4.04 18.84
CA ASN A 5 -13.03 -5.41 18.87
C ASN A 5 -13.64 -6.28 17.76
N GLU A 6 -14.96 -6.18 17.52
CA GLU A 6 -15.64 -6.95 16.47
C GLU A 6 -15.16 -6.57 15.05
N PHE A 7 -14.85 -5.30 14.83
CA PHE A 7 -14.32 -4.83 13.55
C PHE A 7 -12.93 -5.42 13.27
N GLU A 8 -12.02 -5.33 14.24
CA GLU A 8 -10.67 -5.88 14.11
C GLU A 8 -10.67 -7.41 14.03
N GLU A 9 -11.53 -8.09 14.80
CA GLU A 9 -11.71 -9.54 14.71
C GLU A 9 -12.14 -9.95 13.29
N ARG A 10 -13.17 -9.33 12.72
CA ARG A 10 -13.61 -9.63 11.34
C ARG A 10 -12.52 -9.31 10.32
N PHE A 11 -11.78 -8.23 10.50
CA PHE A 11 -10.68 -7.89 9.61
C PHE A 11 -9.58 -8.96 9.62
N GLN A 12 -9.16 -9.41 10.80
CA GLN A 12 -8.17 -10.47 10.94
C GLN A 12 -8.67 -11.82 10.39
N GLU A 13 -9.96 -12.13 10.56
CA GLU A 13 -10.58 -13.28 9.89
C GLU A 13 -10.50 -13.16 8.37
N ALA A 14 -10.85 -12.01 7.80
CA ALA A 14 -10.77 -11.77 6.36
C ALA A 14 -9.33 -11.88 5.82
N LEU A 15 -8.32 -11.42 6.58
CA LEU A 15 -6.92 -11.65 6.23
C LEU A 15 -6.56 -13.14 6.23
N THR A 16 -7.02 -13.89 7.24
CA THR A 16 -6.77 -15.34 7.33
C THR A 16 -7.43 -16.09 6.17
N GLU A 17 -8.65 -15.72 5.78
CA GLU A 17 -9.36 -16.25 4.59
C GLU A 17 -8.57 -16.02 3.29
N GLN A 18 -7.78 -14.95 3.23
CA GLN A 18 -6.89 -14.63 2.11
C GLN A 18 -5.49 -15.26 2.23
N GLY A 19 -5.28 -16.12 3.23
CA GLY A 19 -4.04 -16.90 3.40
C GLY A 19 -2.94 -16.20 4.21
N TYR A 20 -3.23 -15.10 4.90
CA TYR A 20 -2.26 -14.46 5.79
C TYR A 20 -2.02 -15.33 7.04
N ILE A 21 -0.77 -15.71 7.29
CA ILE A 21 -0.38 -16.54 8.46
C ILE A 21 -0.31 -15.71 9.74
N ARG A 22 0.06 -14.43 9.63
CA ARG A 22 0.09 -13.47 10.74
C ARG A 22 -0.76 -12.28 10.35
N THR A 23 -1.75 -11.99 11.16
CA THR A 23 -2.66 -10.86 10.97
C THR A 23 -2.24 -9.70 11.88
N ARG A 24 -2.54 -8.49 11.44
CA ARG A 24 -2.31 -7.23 12.15
C ARG A 24 -3.63 -6.47 12.19
N THR A 25 -3.72 -5.45 13.04
CA THR A 25 -4.89 -4.58 13.08
C THR A 25 -4.93 -3.65 11.86
N THR A 26 -6.08 -3.04 11.61
CA THR A 26 -6.19 -2.00 10.57
C THR A 26 -5.26 -0.81 10.86
N GLU A 27 -5.12 -0.45 12.14
CA GLU A 27 -4.23 0.60 12.64
C GLU A 27 -2.76 0.31 12.31
N GLU A 28 -2.28 -0.90 12.60
CA GLU A 28 -0.91 -1.32 12.28
C GLU A 28 -0.63 -1.34 10.77
N HIS A 29 -1.61 -1.77 9.95
CA HIS A 29 -1.44 -1.73 8.50
C HIS A 29 -1.45 -0.31 7.95
N LEU A 30 -2.26 0.59 8.52
CA LEU A 30 -2.30 1.99 8.13
C LEU A 30 -1.03 2.73 8.53
N GLU A 31 -0.46 2.46 9.70
CA GLU A 31 0.83 3.00 10.13
C GLU A 31 1.95 2.59 9.16
N ARG A 32 2.01 1.29 8.81
CA ARG A 32 2.98 0.79 7.84
C ARG A 32 2.80 1.40 6.45
N TRP A 33 1.55 1.60 6.02
CA TRP A 33 1.28 2.25 4.74
C TRP A 33 1.74 3.70 4.72
N ASN A 34 1.47 4.45 5.77
CA ASN A 34 1.95 5.84 5.89
C ASN A 34 3.47 5.92 6.00
N TYR A 35 4.10 4.98 6.68
CA TYR A 35 5.56 4.88 6.75
C TYR A 35 6.15 4.70 5.35
N PHE A 36 5.72 3.68 4.61
CA PHE A 36 6.15 3.44 3.22
C PHE A 36 5.99 4.68 2.32
N ILE A 37 4.84 5.37 2.41
CA ILE A 37 4.62 6.59 1.63
C ILE A 37 5.61 7.69 2.00
N SER A 38 5.97 7.80 3.29
CA SER A 38 6.94 8.80 3.75
C SER A 38 8.35 8.47 3.22
N GLU A 39 8.76 7.20 3.20
CA GLU A 39 10.01 6.79 2.55
C GLU A 39 10.00 7.12 1.05
N CYS A 40 8.87 6.92 0.38
CA CYS A 40 8.72 7.29 -1.03
C CYS A 40 8.78 8.81 -1.26
N GLU A 41 8.24 9.61 -0.35
CA GLU A 41 8.28 11.09 -0.41
C GLU A 41 9.70 11.63 -0.24
N GLU A 42 10.53 10.97 0.56
CA GLU A 42 11.95 11.29 0.78
C GLU A 42 12.86 10.76 -0.36
N GLY A 43 12.30 9.88 -1.21
CA GLY A 43 13.00 9.15 -2.24
C GLY A 43 13.32 7.75 -1.74
N TYR A 44 12.55 6.77 -2.22
CA TYR A 44 12.55 5.40 -1.72
C TYR A 44 13.97 4.82 -1.66
N ASP A 45 14.39 4.36 -0.48
CA ASP A 45 15.80 4.12 -0.17
C ASP A 45 16.24 2.65 -0.25
N ASP A 46 15.34 1.75 -0.64
CA ASP A 46 15.60 0.31 -0.79
C ASP A 46 15.51 -0.15 -2.26
N ASN A 47 15.33 -1.44 -2.53
CA ASN A 47 15.32 -2.04 -3.86
C ASN A 47 13.90 -2.39 -4.37
N VAL A 48 13.79 -2.85 -5.62
CA VAL A 48 12.47 -3.16 -6.24
C VAL A 48 11.74 -4.33 -5.56
N ASP A 49 12.46 -5.33 -5.05
CA ASP A 49 11.84 -6.46 -4.35
C ASP A 49 11.25 -6.01 -3.01
N GLU A 50 11.94 -5.14 -2.27
CA GLU A 50 11.44 -4.54 -1.03
C GLU A 50 10.29 -3.57 -1.31
N TYR A 51 10.33 -2.81 -2.41
CA TYR A 51 9.21 -1.96 -2.82
C TYR A 51 7.92 -2.79 -3.00
N ASP A 52 8.00 -3.94 -3.68
CA ASP A 52 6.87 -4.84 -3.85
C ASP A 52 6.36 -5.42 -2.51
N PHE A 53 7.26 -5.64 -1.56
CA PHE A 53 6.90 -6.07 -0.20
C PHE A 53 6.23 -4.95 0.59
N ASP A 54 6.68 -3.72 0.46
CA ASP A 54 6.14 -2.56 1.17
C ASP A 54 4.77 -2.11 0.66
N LEU A 55 4.33 -2.59 -0.50
CA LEU A 55 2.95 -2.46 -0.97
C LEU A 55 1.95 -3.39 -0.22
N GLN A 56 2.42 -4.42 0.50
CA GLN A 56 1.55 -5.40 1.17
C GLN A 56 0.57 -4.81 2.22
N PRO A 57 0.91 -3.77 3.01
CA PRO A 57 -0.05 -3.13 3.89
C PRO A 57 -1.25 -2.58 3.14
N ARG A 58 -1.06 -1.99 1.95
CA ARG A 58 -2.17 -1.49 1.13
C ARG A 58 -3.07 -2.61 0.60
N LYS A 59 -2.49 -3.77 0.28
CA LYS A 59 -3.24 -4.99 -0.08
C LYS A 59 -4.11 -5.48 1.09
N ALA A 60 -3.56 -5.50 2.30
CA ALA A 60 -4.30 -5.88 3.49
C ALA A 60 -5.46 -4.90 3.76
N LEU A 61 -5.21 -3.60 3.64
CA LEU A 61 -6.25 -2.57 3.78
C LEU A 61 -7.34 -2.71 2.72
N GLU A 62 -6.99 -3.06 1.47
CA GLU A 62 -7.98 -3.31 0.41
C GLU A 62 -8.97 -4.43 0.78
N ILE A 63 -8.50 -5.49 1.45
CA ILE A 63 -9.38 -6.57 1.94
C ILE A 63 -10.44 -5.99 2.89
N ALA A 64 -10.06 -5.12 3.81
CA ALA A 64 -11.03 -4.45 4.69
C ALA A 64 -12.02 -3.58 3.91
N LEU A 65 -11.51 -2.82 2.94
CA LEU A 65 -12.31 -1.90 2.12
C LEU A 65 -13.30 -2.63 1.19
N GLN A 66 -13.02 -3.88 0.83
CA GLN A 66 -13.88 -4.71 -0.02
C GLN A 66 -14.77 -5.69 0.75
N ASP A 67 -14.50 -5.90 2.04
CA ASP A 67 -15.25 -6.87 2.85
C ASP A 67 -16.69 -6.41 3.10
N PRO A 68 -17.70 -7.19 2.69
CA PRO A 68 -19.10 -6.76 2.80
C PRO A 68 -19.57 -6.64 4.25
N VAL A 69 -18.99 -7.38 5.20
CA VAL A 69 -19.38 -7.33 6.62
C VAL A 69 -18.79 -6.09 7.28
N LEU A 70 -17.49 -5.81 7.07
CA LEU A 70 -16.84 -4.60 7.58
C LEU A 70 -17.49 -3.33 7.02
N ASN A 71 -17.96 -3.37 5.78
CA ASN A 71 -18.68 -2.27 5.15
C ASN A 71 -20.04 -1.92 5.78
N THR A 72 -20.56 -2.75 6.69
CA THR A 72 -21.76 -2.43 7.48
C THR A 72 -21.44 -1.70 8.80
N LYS A 73 -20.17 -1.60 9.18
CA LYS A 73 -19.70 -1.03 10.44
C LYS A 73 -19.37 0.45 10.26
N GLU A 74 -19.50 1.27 11.30
CA GLU A 74 -19.22 2.71 11.21
C GLU A 74 -17.70 2.99 11.13
N GLU A 75 -16.90 2.13 11.74
CA GLU A 75 -15.44 2.15 11.76
C GLU A 75 -14.82 2.18 10.35
N ILE A 76 -15.47 1.57 9.36
CA ILE A 76 -14.99 1.54 7.97
C ILE A 76 -14.92 2.94 7.34
N LYS A 77 -15.74 3.89 7.78
CA LYS A 77 -15.75 5.27 7.24
C LYS A 77 -14.44 5.97 7.55
N SER A 78 -14.00 5.90 8.81
CA SER A 78 -12.72 6.46 9.25
C SER A 78 -11.53 5.77 8.56
N LEU A 79 -11.60 4.45 8.38
CA LEU A 79 -10.55 3.73 7.65
C LEU A 79 -10.46 4.19 6.19
N ARG A 80 -11.61 4.34 5.50
CA ARG A 80 -11.68 4.83 4.12
C ARG A 80 -11.06 6.20 3.96
N GLU A 81 -11.39 7.13 4.85
CA GLU A 81 -10.84 8.49 4.83
C GLU A 81 -9.32 8.47 4.99
N GLN A 82 -8.81 7.71 5.95
CA GLN A 82 -7.37 7.63 6.19
C GLN A 82 -6.60 6.96 5.04
N VAL A 83 -7.14 5.88 4.47
CA VAL A 83 -6.54 5.23 3.29
C VAL A 83 -6.59 6.18 2.09
N PHE A 84 -7.68 6.92 1.89
CA PHE A 84 -7.80 7.88 0.80
C PHE A 84 -6.74 8.99 0.88
N GLU A 85 -6.51 9.58 2.06
CA GLU A 85 -5.49 10.62 2.23
C GLU A 85 -4.07 10.07 2.02
N ALA A 86 -3.79 8.86 2.51
CA ALA A 86 -2.53 8.19 2.24
C ALA A 86 -2.34 7.89 0.74
N ASP A 87 -3.35 7.32 0.08
CA ASP A 87 -3.35 7.01 -1.35
C ASP A 87 -3.14 8.28 -2.20
N LYS A 88 -3.71 9.42 -1.78
CA LYS A 88 -3.51 10.71 -2.45
C LYS A 88 -2.06 11.17 -2.40
N ARG A 89 -1.42 11.10 -1.22
CA ARG A 89 0.01 11.44 -1.06
C ARG A 89 0.89 10.62 -1.99
N LEU A 90 0.66 9.30 -2.04
CA LEU A 90 1.40 8.43 -2.96
C LEU A 90 1.20 8.86 -4.42
N ARG A 91 -0.05 9.08 -4.86
CA ARG A 91 -0.35 9.51 -6.23
C ARG A 91 0.39 10.77 -6.64
N ASP A 92 0.53 11.72 -5.73
CA ASP A 92 1.20 12.98 -6.01
C ASP A 92 2.70 12.79 -6.35
N ILE A 93 3.33 11.70 -5.90
CA ILE A 93 4.76 11.40 -6.10
C ILE A 93 5.06 10.28 -7.09
N LEU A 94 4.06 9.57 -7.60
CA LEU A 94 4.23 8.51 -8.60
C LEU A 94 4.64 9.04 -9.97
N CYS A 95 5.29 8.18 -10.76
CA CYS A 95 5.57 8.42 -12.17
C CYS A 95 4.32 8.22 -13.04
N ASP A 96 4.25 8.89 -14.20
CA ASP A 96 3.10 8.80 -15.10
C ASP A 96 3.04 7.49 -15.90
N LYS A 97 4.19 6.81 -16.08
CA LYS A 97 4.28 5.58 -16.87
C LYS A 97 4.09 4.36 -15.97
N PRO A 98 3.14 3.47 -16.27
CA PRO A 98 2.95 2.26 -15.48
C PRO A 98 4.06 1.22 -15.72
N ILE A 99 4.46 0.52 -14.66
CA ILE A 99 5.34 -0.66 -14.65
C ILE A 99 4.55 -1.99 -14.74
N ARG A 100 3.24 -1.96 -14.49
CA ARG A 100 2.31 -3.10 -14.65
C ARG A 100 1.04 -2.64 -15.34
N ASP A 101 0.33 -3.56 -16.00
CA ASP A 101 -0.93 -3.25 -16.68
C ASP A 101 -2.01 -2.76 -15.69
N PRO A 102 -2.49 -1.50 -15.79
CA PRO A 102 -3.49 -0.93 -14.90
C PRO A 102 -4.91 -1.46 -15.13
N ASP A 103 -5.18 -2.15 -16.24
CA ASP A 103 -6.47 -2.82 -16.46
C ASP A 103 -6.55 -4.17 -15.73
N ILE A 104 -5.40 -4.71 -15.31
CA ILE A 104 -5.29 -6.02 -14.63
C ILE A 104 -4.99 -5.85 -13.14
N ASN A 105 -4.21 -4.84 -12.77
CA ASN A 105 -3.69 -4.67 -11.41
C ASN A 105 -4.29 -3.43 -10.72
N PRO A 106 -4.41 -3.43 -9.38
CA PRO A 106 -4.73 -2.22 -8.63
C PRO A 106 -3.71 -1.12 -8.93
N TRP A 107 -4.18 0.13 -9.10
CA TRP A 107 -3.33 1.24 -9.51
C TRP A 107 -2.07 1.41 -8.65
N TRP A 108 -2.14 1.17 -7.33
CA TRP A 108 -1.00 1.33 -6.41
C TRP A 108 0.10 0.25 -6.60
N MET A 109 -0.17 -0.80 -7.39
CA MET A 109 0.85 -1.77 -7.83
C MET A 109 1.46 -1.43 -9.18
N CYS A 110 0.86 -0.48 -9.91
CA CYS A 110 1.20 -0.24 -11.31
C CYS A 110 2.26 0.83 -11.50
N TYR A 111 2.64 1.57 -10.47
CA TYR A 111 3.54 2.71 -10.59
C TYR A 111 4.57 2.69 -9.47
N VAL A 112 5.69 3.36 -9.72
CA VAL A 112 6.76 3.59 -8.76
C VAL A 112 6.91 5.10 -8.49
N PRO A 113 7.52 5.52 -7.37
CA PRO A 113 7.83 6.91 -7.11
C PRO A 113 8.73 7.50 -8.20
N ARG A 114 8.64 8.82 -8.42
CA ARG A 114 9.52 9.53 -9.37
C ARG A 114 10.98 9.62 -8.90
N PHE A 115 11.22 9.34 -7.63
CA PHE A 115 12.49 9.54 -6.95
C PHE A 115 12.86 8.30 -6.13
N GLY A 116 14.14 7.97 -6.05
CA GLY A 116 14.65 6.92 -5.16
C GLY A 116 16.16 6.97 -5.00
N CYS A 117 16.71 6.07 -4.18
CA CYS A 117 18.14 5.88 -4.07
C CYS A 117 18.72 5.31 -5.38
N ARG A 118 20.05 5.30 -5.49
CA ARG A 118 20.73 4.81 -6.69
C ARG A 118 20.37 3.35 -7.00
N GLU A 119 20.31 2.49 -5.99
CA GLU A 119 19.97 1.07 -6.15
C GLU A 119 18.55 0.90 -6.70
N PHE A 120 17.55 1.56 -6.10
CA PHE A 120 16.18 1.56 -6.60
C PHE A 120 16.07 2.01 -8.06
N VAL A 121 16.75 3.12 -8.41
CA VAL A 121 16.70 3.69 -9.76
C VAL A 121 17.32 2.74 -10.79
N GLU A 122 18.43 2.09 -10.44
CA GLU A 122 19.09 1.07 -11.27
C GLU A 122 18.16 -0.13 -11.48
N ASP A 123 17.55 -0.65 -10.40
CA ASP A 123 16.62 -1.79 -10.47
C ASP A 123 15.36 -1.49 -11.28
N VAL A 124 14.74 -0.31 -11.09
CA VAL A 124 13.55 0.08 -11.85
C VAL A 124 13.84 0.14 -13.35
N TYR A 125 15.04 0.58 -13.74
CA TYR A 125 15.44 0.56 -15.13
C TYR A 125 15.70 -0.86 -15.64
N ASP A 126 16.41 -1.69 -14.87
CA ASP A 126 16.77 -3.04 -15.28
C ASP A 126 15.54 -3.97 -15.39
N VAL A 127 14.58 -3.84 -14.47
CA VAL A 127 13.38 -4.67 -14.43
C VAL A 127 12.29 -4.15 -15.37
N TYR A 128 12.06 -2.83 -15.44
CA TYR A 128 10.91 -2.26 -16.15
C TYR A 128 11.26 -1.38 -17.36
N GLY A 129 12.54 -1.08 -17.59
CA GLY A 129 12.98 -0.16 -18.65
C GLY A 129 12.46 1.27 -18.43
N LEU A 130 12.25 1.67 -17.17
CA LEU A 130 11.76 2.98 -16.78
C LEU A 130 12.89 3.78 -16.13
N SER A 131 13.11 5.01 -16.61
CA SER A 131 14.06 5.93 -15.98
C SER A 131 13.36 6.85 -14.98
N ILE A 132 13.79 6.80 -13.72
CA ILE A 132 13.36 7.69 -12.64
C ILE A 132 14.57 8.51 -12.12
N GLN A 133 14.36 9.43 -11.19
CA GLN A 133 15.41 10.33 -10.71
C GLN A 133 16.03 9.81 -9.41
N THR A 134 17.35 9.89 -9.31
CA THR A 134 18.05 9.63 -8.04
C THR A 134 17.95 10.84 -7.13
N VAL A 135 17.74 10.63 -5.83
CA VAL A 135 17.94 11.65 -4.79
C VAL A 135 19.33 11.47 -4.17
N ASP A 136 20.05 12.58 -3.98
CA ASP A 136 21.40 12.63 -3.42
C ASP A 136 21.41 12.60 -1.88
#